data_AF-A0A918HIU8-F1
#
_entry.id   AF-A0A918HIU8-F1
#
_cell.length_a   1.000
_cell.length_b   1.000
_cell.length_c   1.000
_cell.angle_alpha   90.00
_cell.angle_beta   90.00
_cell.angle_gamma   90.00
#
_symmetry.space_group_name_H-M   'P 1'
#
loop_
_entity.id
_entity.type
_entity.pdbx_description
1 polymer ?
#
loop_
_entity_poly.entity_id
_entity_poly.type
_entity_poly.pdbx_seq_one_letter_code
_entity_poly.pdbx_strand_id
1 'polypeptide(L)'
;MPSFPGDLLDGAHSHGDVLLQVAAHSKASVRQAVERVLEASADWRVRWRIDGFRADGRADGGRALSRNPFHFTEGFGNPGSERETADRALVRADQGEPAWAVGGSYQVVRIVRLATELWDKDSVEEQEDIIGRRRDGRWLDGTPIREEPNFAADPAGKLTPLDSHVRLAAPDRRNPPPIVRRSYSYDRGDGDTGLIFSCFQRDLAKGFEAVQKRLEGEAMAKYLLTTGGGYYFVPPPGDEWIKALT
;
A
#
# COMPACT_ATOMS: atom_id res chain seq x y z
N MET A 1 5.89 -14.88 -0.92
CA MET A 1 4.59 -14.23 -1.20
C MET A 1 3.86 -15.09 -2.22
N PRO A 2 2.59 -15.46 -1.99
CA PRO A 2 1.79 -16.18 -2.97
C PRO A 2 1.52 -15.31 -4.20
N SER A 3 1.22 -15.95 -5.33
CA SER A 3 0.74 -15.25 -6.53
C SER A 3 -0.77 -14.99 -6.43
N PHE A 4 -1.22 -13.84 -6.93
CA PHE A 4 -2.63 -13.46 -7.01
C PHE A 4 -3.06 -13.28 -8.48
N PRO A 5 -4.37 -13.30 -8.78
CA PRO A 5 -4.85 -12.93 -10.10
C PRO A 5 -4.35 -11.54 -10.52
N GLY A 6 -3.88 -11.40 -11.77
CA GLY A 6 -3.29 -10.16 -12.27
C GLY A 6 -1.78 -9.99 -11.99
N ASP A 7 -1.14 -11.00 -11.39
CA ASP A 7 0.30 -11.01 -11.18
C ASP A 7 1.07 -11.55 -12.40
N LEU A 8 2.16 -10.88 -12.74
CA LEU A 8 3.21 -11.37 -13.62
C LEU A 8 4.55 -11.16 -12.91
N LEU A 9 4.77 -11.92 -11.84
CA LEU A 9 5.91 -11.73 -10.96
C LEU A 9 7.23 -12.09 -11.65
N ASP A 10 8.14 -11.14 -11.71
CA ASP A 10 9.54 -11.36 -12.04
C ASP A 10 10.29 -11.80 -10.78
N GLY A 11 10.88 -13.00 -10.82
CA GLY A 11 11.68 -13.55 -9.73
C GLY A 11 12.86 -12.66 -9.35
N ALA A 12 13.46 -11.93 -10.31
CA ALA A 12 14.56 -11.00 -10.04
C ALA A 12 14.13 -9.79 -9.19
N HIS A 13 12.87 -9.36 -9.34
CA HIS A 13 12.26 -8.24 -8.62
C HIS A 13 11.38 -8.67 -7.45
N SER A 14 11.48 -9.93 -7.03
CA SER A 14 10.67 -10.51 -5.96
C SER A 14 11.51 -11.05 -4.82
N HIS A 15 10.97 -10.97 -3.61
CA HIS A 15 11.54 -11.52 -2.36
C HIS A 15 12.90 -10.89 -1.99
N GLY A 16 13.72 -11.61 -1.24
CA GLY A 16 14.98 -11.14 -0.65
C GLY A 16 14.98 -11.40 0.85
N ASP A 17 16.16 -11.69 1.39
CA ASP A 17 16.30 -12.04 2.82
C ASP A 17 16.06 -10.82 3.72
N VAL A 18 16.46 -9.64 3.25
CA VAL A 18 16.28 -8.36 3.93
C VAL A 18 15.73 -7.32 2.96
N LEU A 19 14.73 -6.56 3.40
CA LEU A 19 14.25 -5.34 2.74
C LEU A 19 14.68 -4.12 3.55
N LEU A 20 15.26 -3.13 2.86
CA LEU A 20 15.55 -1.82 3.44
C LEU A 20 14.64 -0.77 2.81
N GLN A 21 13.77 -0.15 3.60
CA GLN A 21 12.95 0.98 3.17
C GLN A 21 13.56 2.29 3.67
N VAL A 22 14.29 3.00 2.81
CA VAL A 22 14.94 4.28 3.13
C VAL A 22 14.08 5.43 2.60
N ALA A 23 13.66 6.35 3.49
CA ALA A 23 12.86 7.51 3.13
C ALA A 23 13.41 8.78 3.79
N ALA A 24 13.43 9.88 3.03
CA ALA A 24 13.82 11.20 3.51
C ALA A 24 13.08 12.28 2.72
N HIS A 25 13.21 13.55 3.14
CA HIS A 25 12.62 14.70 2.45
C HIS A 25 13.28 15.01 1.09
N SER A 26 14.49 14.51 0.83
CA SER A 26 15.19 14.72 -0.44
C SER A 26 15.74 13.41 -1.01
N LYS A 27 15.74 13.30 -2.35
CA LYS A 27 16.35 12.16 -3.06
C LYS A 27 17.85 12.04 -2.77
N ALA A 28 18.55 13.17 -2.60
CA ALA A 28 19.97 13.18 -2.28
C ALA A 28 20.26 12.54 -0.91
N SER A 29 19.45 12.84 0.10
CA SER A 29 19.58 12.22 1.44
C SER A 29 19.32 10.72 1.40
N VAL A 30 18.30 10.27 0.65
CA VAL A 30 18.04 8.83 0.45
C VAL A 30 19.24 8.16 -0.20
N ARG A 31 19.76 8.74 -1.30
CA ARG A 31 20.92 8.19 -2.01
C ARG A 31 22.14 8.05 -1.11
N GLN A 32 22.49 9.11 -0.37
CA GLN A 32 23.63 9.10 0.55
C GLN A 32 23.47 8.03 1.64
N ALA A 33 22.27 7.86 2.19
CA ALA A 33 22.00 6.85 3.21
C ALA A 33 22.13 5.43 2.64
N VAL A 34 21.61 5.18 1.44
CA VAL A 34 21.74 3.88 0.76
C VAL A 34 23.21 3.56 0.47
N GLU A 35 23.98 4.52 -0.04
CA GLU A 35 25.42 4.34 -0.32
C GLU A 35 26.17 3.92 0.96
N ARG A 36 25.95 4.61 2.09
CA ARG A 36 26.57 4.26 3.39
C ARG A 36 26.19 2.86 3.88
N VAL A 37 24.93 2.45 3.72
CA VAL A 37 24.48 1.12 4.15
C VAL A 37 25.14 0.03 3.31
N LEU A 38 25.24 0.23 1.99
CA LEU A 38 25.91 -0.72 1.10
C LEU A 38 27.40 -0.83 1.40
N GLU A 39 28.08 0.30 1.69
CA GLU A 39 29.48 0.30 2.12
C GLU A 39 29.68 -0.47 3.44
N ALA A 40 28.78 -0.29 4.41
CA ALA A 40 28.84 -0.98 5.69
C ALA A 40 28.45 -2.47 5.63
N SER A 41 27.82 -2.90 4.53
CA SER A 41 27.28 -4.25 4.35
C SER A 41 27.94 -4.95 3.17
N ALA A 42 29.28 -4.94 3.13
CA ALA A 42 30.06 -5.43 1.98
C ALA A 42 29.78 -6.89 1.60
N ASP A 43 29.34 -7.71 2.55
CA ASP A 43 28.98 -9.12 2.33
C ASP A 43 27.55 -9.30 1.77
N TRP A 44 26.77 -8.23 1.64
CA TRP A 44 25.40 -8.28 1.14
C TRP A 44 25.37 -8.07 -0.38
N ARG A 45 24.44 -8.76 -1.04
CA ARG A 45 24.17 -8.56 -2.47
C ARG A 45 22.82 -7.89 -2.67
N VAL A 46 22.80 -6.77 -3.39
CA VAL A 46 21.56 -6.13 -3.82
C VAL A 46 20.82 -7.06 -4.77
N ARG A 47 19.63 -7.52 -4.37
CA ARG A 47 18.77 -8.37 -5.20
C ARG A 47 17.99 -7.56 -6.24
N TRP A 48 17.30 -6.52 -5.77
CA TRP A 48 16.59 -5.55 -6.59
C TRP A 48 16.51 -4.21 -5.85
N ARG A 49 16.23 -3.15 -6.60
CA ARG A 49 16.02 -1.80 -6.06
C ARG A 49 14.95 -1.09 -6.87
N ILE A 50 14.13 -0.30 -6.19
CA ILE A 50 13.19 0.62 -6.83
C ILE A 50 13.17 1.92 -6.05
N ASP A 51 13.36 3.03 -6.76
CA ASP A 51 13.27 4.36 -6.18
C ASP A 51 11.85 4.88 -6.38
N GLY A 52 11.31 5.52 -5.34
CA GLY A 52 9.95 6.05 -5.34
C GLY A 52 9.87 7.49 -4.87
N PHE A 53 8.71 8.09 -5.07
CA PHE A 53 8.40 9.43 -4.61
C PHE A 53 6.94 9.53 -4.16
N ARG A 54 6.66 10.53 -3.32
CA ARG A 54 5.30 11.01 -3.09
C ARG A 54 5.30 12.44 -3.61
N ALA A 55 4.38 12.74 -4.52
CA ALA A 55 4.22 14.11 -4.98
C ALA A 55 3.97 15.02 -3.77
N ASP A 56 4.56 16.21 -3.77
CA ASP A 56 4.39 17.19 -2.70
C ASP A 56 2.89 17.45 -2.50
N GLY A 57 2.42 17.08 -1.32
CA GLY A 57 1.01 17.03 -1.00
C GLY A 57 0.49 18.35 -0.48
N ARG A 58 -0.78 18.66 -0.80
CA ARG A 58 -1.54 19.61 0.02
C ARG A 58 -1.74 18.96 1.40
N ALA A 59 -1.50 19.71 2.46
CA ALA A 59 -1.92 19.31 3.79
C ALA A 59 -3.38 19.73 3.99
N ASP A 60 -4.29 18.76 4.13
CA ASP A 60 -5.66 19.03 4.60
C ASP A 60 -5.81 18.49 6.02
N GLY A 61 -6.00 19.40 6.98
CA GLY A 61 -6.19 19.07 8.40
C GLY A 61 -5.10 18.15 8.97
N GLY A 62 -3.84 18.33 8.57
CA GLY A 62 -2.69 17.54 9.05
C GLY A 62 -2.45 16.23 8.29
N ARG A 63 -3.26 15.88 7.29
CA ARG A 63 -3.02 14.70 6.42
C ARG A 63 -2.23 15.11 5.18
N ALA A 64 -1.10 14.45 4.95
CA ALA A 64 -0.34 14.58 3.70
C ALA A 64 -1.07 13.81 2.59
N LEU A 65 -1.78 14.54 1.73
CA LEU A 65 -2.49 13.98 0.58
C LEU A 65 -1.63 14.13 -0.67
N SER A 66 -1.32 13.03 -1.35
CA SER A 66 -0.56 13.04 -2.61
C SER A 66 -1.43 12.55 -3.76
N ARG A 67 -1.18 13.03 -4.98
CA ARG A 67 -1.83 12.49 -6.17
C ARG A 67 -1.05 11.28 -6.70
N ASN A 68 -1.74 10.18 -7.00
CA ASN A 68 -1.14 9.00 -7.64
C ASN A 68 -1.10 9.15 -9.18
N PRO A 69 -0.42 8.25 -9.91
CA PRO A 69 -0.32 8.32 -11.37
C PRO A 69 -1.65 8.17 -12.13
N PHE A 70 -2.72 7.71 -11.46
CA PHE A 70 -4.09 7.70 -11.99
C PHE A 70 -4.87 8.98 -11.71
N HIS A 71 -4.21 10.01 -11.18
CA HIS A 71 -4.78 11.33 -10.88
C HIS A 71 -5.69 11.40 -9.65
N PHE A 72 -5.69 10.38 -8.79
CA PHE A 72 -6.50 10.33 -7.58
C PHE A 72 -5.71 10.75 -6.34
N THR A 73 -6.39 11.42 -5.42
CA THR A 73 -5.84 11.74 -4.10
C THR A 73 -5.70 10.48 -3.25
N GLU A 74 -4.48 10.17 -2.85
CA GLU A 74 -4.13 9.07 -1.94
C GLU A 74 -4.13 9.49 -0.47
N GLY A 75 -4.26 8.49 0.40
CA GLY A 75 -4.17 8.65 1.86
C GLY A 75 -5.49 8.50 2.61
N PHE A 76 -6.63 8.52 1.91
CA PHE A 76 -7.93 8.22 2.52
C PHE A 76 -8.02 6.75 3.00
N GLY A 77 -8.71 6.52 4.12
CA GLY A 77 -8.90 5.19 4.70
C GLY A 77 -7.72 4.63 5.52
N ASN A 78 -6.59 5.35 5.59
CA ASN A 78 -5.57 5.07 6.61
C ASN A 78 -6.05 5.51 8.01
N PRO A 79 -5.48 4.93 9.08
CA PRO A 79 -5.72 5.37 10.46
C PRO A 79 -5.57 6.88 10.65
N GLY A 80 -6.40 7.45 11.52
CA GLY A 80 -6.39 8.87 11.87
C GLY A 80 -5.46 9.23 13.02
N SER A 81 -4.92 8.24 13.75
CA SER A 81 -4.06 8.46 14.92
C SER A 81 -2.92 7.44 15.01
N GLU A 82 -1.87 7.79 15.76
CA GLU A 82 -0.76 6.87 16.09
C GLU A 82 -1.25 5.64 16.85
N ARG A 83 -2.18 5.82 17.79
CA ARG A 83 -2.78 4.71 18.55
C ARG A 83 -3.49 3.73 17.63
N GLU A 84 -4.30 4.22 16.70
CA GLU A 84 -4.99 3.38 15.73
C GLU A 84 -4.01 2.73 14.74
N THR A 85 -2.96 3.44 14.35
CA THR A 85 -1.86 2.88 13.55
C THR A 85 -1.21 1.70 14.26
N ALA A 86 -0.83 1.87 15.52
CA ALA A 86 -0.24 0.82 16.34
C ALA A 86 -1.19 -0.36 16.54
N ASP A 87 -2.48 -0.07 16.79
CA ASP A 87 -3.53 -1.08 16.99
C ASP A 87 -3.67 -2.02 15.78
N ARG A 88 -3.60 -1.48 14.56
CA ARG A 88 -3.70 -2.24 13.31
C ARG A 88 -2.37 -2.91 12.90
N ALA A 89 -1.24 -2.23 13.10
CA ALA A 89 0.03 -2.63 12.52
C ALA A 89 0.90 -3.53 13.42
N LEU A 90 0.84 -3.38 14.74
CA LEU A 90 1.81 -4.02 15.64
C LEU A 90 1.33 -5.37 16.16
N VAL A 91 2.22 -6.36 16.09
CA VAL A 91 2.02 -7.69 16.69
C VAL A 91 1.88 -7.57 18.20
N ARG A 92 0.89 -8.28 18.76
CA ARG A 92 0.58 -8.33 20.19
C ARG A 92 0.96 -9.68 20.79
N ALA A 93 1.24 -9.67 22.09
CA ALA A 93 1.64 -10.86 22.83
C ALA A 93 0.57 -11.98 22.85
N ASP A 94 -0.71 -11.64 22.68
CA ASP A 94 -1.83 -12.57 22.69
C ASP A 94 -2.14 -13.20 21.33
N GLN A 95 -1.35 -12.92 20.29
CA GLN A 95 -1.58 -13.44 18.93
C GLN A 95 -0.95 -14.82 18.65
N GLY A 96 -0.22 -15.38 19.61
CA GLY A 96 0.52 -16.65 19.42
C GLY A 96 1.78 -16.51 18.55
N GLU A 97 2.21 -15.28 18.30
CA GLU A 97 3.50 -15.00 17.64
C GLU A 97 4.68 -15.22 18.60
N PRO A 98 5.89 -15.47 18.09
CA PRO A 98 7.09 -15.53 18.90
C PRO A 98 7.26 -14.26 19.75
N ALA A 99 7.73 -14.41 20.99
CA ALA A 99 7.89 -13.27 21.91
C ALA A 99 8.76 -12.14 21.35
N TRP A 100 9.78 -12.47 20.54
CA TRP A 100 10.66 -11.49 19.90
C TRP A 100 9.95 -10.63 18.84
N ALA A 101 8.84 -11.11 18.28
CA ALA A 101 8.10 -10.44 17.21
C ALA A 101 7.08 -9.41 17.77
N VAL A 102 6.78 -9.44 19.07
CA VAL A 102 5.84 -8.51 19.69
C VAL A 102 6.34 -7.07 19.54
N GLY A 103 5.46 -6.19 19.06
CA GLY A 103 5.82 -4.81 18.71
C GLY A 103 6.46 -4.64 17.32
N GLY A 104 6.72 -5.73 16.60
CA GLY A 104 7.06 -5.73 15.17
C GLY A 104 5.81 -5.65 14.28
N SER A 105 5.99 -5.75 12.97
CA SER A 105 4.90 -5.67 11.99
C SER A 105 5.20 -6.48 10.74
N TYR A 106 4.19 -7.15 10.19
CA TYR A 106 4.32 -7.71 8.84
C TYR A 106 4.23 -6.59 7.82
N GLN A 107 5.18 -6.54 6.89
CA GLN A 107 5.19 -5.62 5.77
C GLN A 107 4.96 -6.37 4.46
N VAL A 108 4.01 -5.88 3.66
CA VAL A 108 3.82 -6.32 2.28
C VAL A 108 4.30 -5.23 1.35
N VAL A 109 5.12 -5.59 0.36
CA VAL A 109 5.51 -4.73 -0.75
C VAL A 109 5.05 -5.36 -2.07
N ARG A 110 4.45 -4.54 -2.93
CA ARG A 110 3.98 -4.92 -4.27
C ARG A 110 4.44 -3.85 -5.25
N ILE A 111 5.15 -4.25 -6.31
CA ILE A 111 5.51 -3.35 -7.41
C ILE A 111 4.41 -3.47 -8.46
N VAL A 112 3.56 -2.46 -8.55
CA VAL A 112 2.37 -2.46 -9.41
C VAL A 112 2.58 -1.46 -10.54
N ARG A 113 2.77 -1.96 -11.76
CA ARG A 113 2.77 -1.13 -12.96
C ARG A 113 1.35 -0.69 -13.27
N LEU A 114 1.22 0.58 -13.66
CA LEU A 114 -0.06 1.20 -13.96
C LEU A 114 -0.14 1.51 -15.46
N ALA A 115 -1.21 1.06 -16.13
CA ALA A 115 -1.45 1.31 -17.56
C ALA A 115 -2.01 2.73 -17.78
N THR A 116 -1.22 3.77 -17.48
CA THR A 116 -1.66 5.18 -17.47
C THR A 116 -2.18 5.66 -18.82
N GLU A 117 -1.59 5.23 -19.94
CA GLU A 117 -2.07 5.60 -21.28
C GLU A 117 -3.44 5.01 -21.63
N LEU A 118 -3.76 3.83 -21.10
CA LEU A 118 -5.10 3.26 -21.25
C LEU A 118 -6.08 3.96 -20.30
N TRP A 119 -5.65 4.21 -19.06
CA TRP A 119 -6.43 4.93 -18.06
C TRP A 119 -6.86 6.31 -18.55
N ASP A 120 -5.96 7.08 -19.15
CA ASP A 120 -6.21 8.46 -19.60
C ASP A 120 -7.17 8.55 -20.81
N LYS A 121 -7.54 7.42 -21.42
CA LYS A 121 -8.55 7.37 -22.49
C LYS A 121 -9.98 7.24 -21.97
N ASP A 122 -10.16 6.75 -20.76
CA ASP A 122 -11.47 6.66 -20.12
C ASP A 122 -11.96 8.04 -19.68
N SER A 123 -13.27 8.21 -19.60
CA SER A 123 -13.86 9.44 -19.05
C SER A 123 -13.54 9.58 -17.55
N VAL A 124 -13.62 10.81 -17.04
CA VAL A 124 -13.37 11.05 -15.60
C VAL A 124 -14.40 10.29 -14.76
N GLU A 125 -15.65 10.27 -15.21
CA GLU A 125 -16.75 9.57 -14.58
C GLU A 125 -16.47 8.06 -14.48
N GLU A 126 -16.02 7.42 -15.56
CA GLU A 126 -15.65 5.99 -15.56
C GLU A 126 -14.51 5.71 -14.58
N GLN A 127 -13.47 6.56 -14.58
CA GLN A 127 -12.36 6.42 -13.64
C GLN A 127 -12.81 6.57 -12.18
N GLU A 128 -13.70 7.52 -11.89
CA GLU A 128 -14.26 7.74 -10.56
C GLU A 128 -15.14 6.58 -10.11
N ASP A 129 -15.90 5.97 -11.01
CA ASP A 129 -16.70 4.76 -10.78
C ASP A 129 -15.81 3.55 -10.49
N ILE A 130 -14.73 3.36 -11.26
CA ILE A 130 -13.74 2.29 -11.04
C ILE A 130 -13.09 2.42 -9.65
N ILE A 131 -12.71 3.64 -9.26
CA ILE A 131 -12.10 3.87 -7.95
C ILE A 131 -13.15 3.79 -6.83
N GLY A 132 -14.38 4.27 -7.08
CA GLY A 132 -15.44 4.45 -6.09
C GLY A 132 -15.32 5.76 -5.27
N ARG A 133 -14.58 6.74 -5.79
CA ARG A 133 -14.44 8.10 -5.23
C ARG A 133 -14.28 9.11 -6.34
N ARG A 134 -14.51 10.38 -6.04
CA ARG A 134 -14.09 11.50 -6.90
C ARG A 134 -12.57 11.64 -6.91
N ARG A 135 -11.99 12.19 -7.98
CA ARG A 135 -10.52 12.41 -8.08
C ARG A 135 -9.94 13.23 -6.92
N ASP A 136 -10.72 14.17 -6.40
CA ASP A 136 -10.35 15.00 -5.25
C ASP A 136 -10.46 14.28 -3.89
N GLY A 137 -11.06 13.09 -3.86
CA GLY A 137 -11.24 12.26 -2.68
C GLY A 137 -12.65 12.29 -2.10
N ARG A 138 -13.59 13.10 -2.59
CA ARG A 138 -14.98 13.05 -2.11
C ARG A 138 -15.64 11.70 -2.43
N TRP A 139 -16.63 11.33 -1.62
CA TRP A 139 -17.43 10.13 -1.85
C TRP A 139 -18.41 10.31 -3.01
N LEU A 140 -18.66 9.24 -3.77
CA LEU A 140 -19.61 9.28 -4.90
C LEU A 140 -21.06 9.44 -4.44
N ASP A 141 -21.40 8.87 -3.28
CA ASP A 141 -22.74 8.91 -2.68
C ASP A 141 -23.07 10.24 -1.96
N GLY A 142 -22.15 11.20 -1.99
CA GLY A 142 -22.30 12.50 -1.34
C GLY A 142 -21.98 12.52 0.16
N THR A 143 -21.55 11.39 0.74
CA THR A 143 -21.07 11.34 2.13
C THR A 143 -19.96 12.38 2.34
N PRO A 144 -19.95 13.13 3.46
CA PRO A 144 -18.87 14.07 3.76
C PRO A 144 -17.49 13.40 3.72
N ILE A 145 -16.48 14.09 3.18
CA ILE A 145 -15.14 13.51 2.93
C ILE A 145 -14.44 12.96 4.19
N ARG A 146 -14.82 13.44 5.37
CA ARG A 146 -14.29 13.03 6.68
C ARG A 146 -15.11 11.93 7.36
N GLU A 147 -16.21 11.55 6.76
CA GLU A 147 -17.10 10.49 7.24
C GLU A 147 -16.98 9.24 6.36
N GLU A 148 -17.55 8.14 6.83
CA GLU A 148 -17.48 6.85 6.16
C GLU A 148 -18.86 6.50 5.56
N PRO A 149 -18.95 6.17 4.26
CA PRO A 149 -20.20 5.86 3.59
C PRO A 149 -20.75 4.53 4.08
N ASN A 150 -22.07 4.42 4.06
CA ASN A 150 -22.76 3.17 4.37
C ASN A 150 -23.09 2.43 3.07
N PHE A 151 -22.15 1.64 2.55
CA PHE A 151 -22.36 0.86 1.34
C PHE A 151 -23.54 -0.12 1.42
N ALA A 152 -23.93 -0.56 2.64
CA ALA A 152 -25.11 -1.41 2.81
C ALA A 152 -26.43 -0.70 2.50
N ALA A 153 -26.47 0.63 2.54
CA ALA A 153 -27.63 1.42 2.11
C ALA A 153 -27.76 1.53 0.57
N ASP A 154 -26.71 1.16 -0.17
CA ASP A 154 -26.71 1.07 -1.63
C ASP A 154 -26.41 -0.36 -2.10
N PRO A 155 -27.30 -1.34 -1.82
CA PRO A 155 -27.04 -2.76 -2.07
C PRO A 155 -26.92 -3.10 -3.56
N ALA A 156 -27.46 -2.25 -4.44
CA ALA A 156 -27.40 -2.42 -5.89
C ALA A 156 -26.18 -1.72 -6.53
N GLY A 157 -25.38 -0.97 -5.76
CA GLY A 157 -24.21 -0.25 -6.28
C GLY A 157 -24.56 0.89 -7.24
N LYS A 158 -25.70 1.54 -7.06
CA LYS A 158 -26.16 2.65 -7.92
C LYS A 158 -25.40 3.95 -7.67
N LEU A 159 -24.89 4.14 -6.45
CA LEU A 159 -24.14 5.33 -6.06
C LEU A 159 -22.64 5.05 -6.01
N THR A 160 -22.24 3.87 -5.55
CA THR A 160 -20.84 3.43 -5.59
C THR A 160 -20.81 2.01 -6.16
N PRO A 161 -20.23 1.80 -7.36
CA PRO A 161 -20.26 0.50 -8.04
C PRO A 161 -19.80 -0.66 -7.15
N LEU A 162 -20.44 -1.83 -7.28
CA LEU A 162 -20.16 -3.01 -6.45
C LEU A 162 -18.72 -3.53 -6.61
N ASP A 163 -18.15 -3.33 -7.80
CA ASP A 163 -16.80 -3.71 -8.22
C ASP A 163 -15.78 -2.58 -8.12
N SER A 164 -16.16 -1.44 -7.52
CA SER A 164 -15.24 -0.32 -7.29
C SER A 164 -14.18 -0.65 -6.25
N HIS A 165 -12.97 -0.14 -6.47
CA HIS A 165 -11.79 -0.47 -5.66
C HIS A 165 -12.01 -0.22 -4.16
N VAL A 166 -12.48 0.97 -3.78
CA VAL A 166 -12.65 1.32 -2.35
C VAL A 166 -13.74 0.50 -1.65
N ARG A 167 -14.76 0.06 -2.38
CA ARG A 167 -15.88 -0.73 -1.85
C ARG A 167 -15.46 -2.17 -1.64
N LEU A 168 -14.75 -2.77 -2.59
CA LEU A 168 -14.20 -4.12 -2.45
C LEU A 168 -13.10 -4.18 -1.38
N ALA A 169 -12.20 -3.19 -1.33
CA ALA A 169 -11.12 -3.15 -0.35
C ALA A 169 -11.65 -3.12 1.09
N ALA A 170 -12.67 -2.29 1.35
CA ALA A 170 -13.26 -2.05 2.67
C ALA A 170 -14.81 -1.97 2.58
N PRO A 171 -15.51 -3.11 2.48
CA PRO A 171 -16.95 -3.14 2.27
C PRO A 171 -17.77 -2.68 3.49
N ASP A 172 -17.22 -2.81 4.69
CA ASP A 172 -17.73 -2.16 5.90
C ASP A 172 -16.68 -1.18 6.43
N ARG A 173 -16.92 0.11 6.18
CA ARG A 173 -15.95 1.15 6.52
C ARG A 173 -15.92 1.52 8.00
N ARG A 174 -16.89 1.04 8.78
CA ARG A 174 -16.88 1.12 10.26
C ARG A 174 -15.94 0.08 10.88
N ASN A 175 -15.67 -1.00 10.15
CA ASN A 175 -14.72 -2.05 10.51
C ASN A 175 -13.66 -2.19 9.40
N PRO A 176 -12.85 -1.15 9.17
CA PRO A 176 -11.92 -1.14 8.06
C PRO A 176 -10.87 -2.25 8.22
N PRO A 177 -10.30 -2.74 7.11
CA PRO A 177 -9.25 -3.76 7.15
C PRO A 177 -8.08 -3.32 8.05
N PRO A 178 -7.45 -4.25 8.79
CA PRO A 178 -6.38 -3.95 9.73
C PRO A 178 -5.04 -3.74 9.03
N ILE A 179 -5.01 -2.90 7.99
CA ILE A 179 -3.80 -2.52 7.26
C ILE A 179 -3.53 -1.03 7.40
N VAL A 180 -2.25 -0.67 7.35
CA VAL A 180 -1.75 0.71 7.28
C VAL A 180 -0.94 0.87 6.00
N ARG A 181 -1.43 1.66 5.04
CA ARG A 181 -0.78 1.82 3.73
C ARG A 181 0.26 2.93 3.76
N ARG A 182 1.45 2.67 3.23
CA ARG A 182 2.54 3.64 3.07
C ARG A 182 3.22 3.51 1.71
N SER A 183 2.42 3.58 0.65
CA SER A 183 2.88 3.44 -0.74
C SER A 183 3.62 4.67 -1.29
N TYR A 184 4.35 4.48 -2.38
CA TYR A 184 5.04 5.54 -3.14
C TYR A 184 4.79 5.33 -4.63
N SER A 185 4.71 6.41 -5.40
CA SER A 185 4.74 6.31 -6.86
C SER A 185 6.16 6.01 -7.33
N TYR A 186 6.31 5.36 -8.48
CA TYR A 186 7.59 5.24 -9.17
C TYR A 186 7.42 5.59 -10.65
N ASP A 187 8.51 6.04 -11.27
CA ASP A 187 8.60 6.31 -12.70
C ASP A 187 10.03 5.96 -13.14
N ARG A 188 10.14 5.02 -14.09
CA ARG A 188 11.41 4.55 -14.67
C ARG A 188 11.61 5.02 -16.12
N GLY A 189 10.69 5.84 -16.66
CA GLY A 189 10.64 6.21 -18.07
C GLY A 189 9.93 5.17 -18.95
N ASP A 190 9.76 5.50 -20.24
CA ASP A 190 9.19 4.62 -21.29
C ASP A 190 7.85 3.96 -20.94
N GLY A 191 7.03 4.63 -20.11
CA GLY A 191 5.74 4.10 -19.67
C GLY A 191 5.83 2.99 -18.61
N ASP A 192 6.99 2.80 -17.97
CA ASP A 192 7.12 2.02 -16.73
C ASP A 192 6.95 2.94 -15.52
N THR A 193 5.68 3.28 -15.26
CA THR A 193 5.24 4.10 -14.14
C THR A 193 4.24 3.31 -13.32
N GLY A 194 4.26 3.49 -12.01
CA GLY A 194 3.26 2.85 -11.17
C GLY A 194 3.39 3.15 -9.69
N LEU A 195 3.03 2.14 -8.89
CA LEU A 195 2.98 2.22 -7.44
C LEU A 195 3.87 1.15 -6.81
N ILE A 196 4.77 1.60 -5.93
CA ILE A 196 5.38 0.77 -4.89
C ILE A 196 4.36 0.72 -3.77
N PHE A 197 3.42 -0.22 -3.86
CA PHE A 197 2.46 -0.43 -2.79
C PHE A 197 3.18 -1.05 -1.59
N SER A 198 2.99 -0.45 -0.41
CA SER A 198 3.57 -0.92 0.85
C SER A 198 2.51 -0.83 1.93
N CYS A 199 2.29 -1.88 2.71
CA CYS A 199 1.40 -1.84 3.85
C CYS A 199 1.91 -2.65 5.04
N PHE A 200 1.50 -2.21 6.23
CA PHE A 200 1.86 -2.77 7.52
C PHE A 200 0.62 -3.32 8.22
N GLN A 201 0.75 -4.48 8.84
CA GLN A 201 -0.31 -5.16 9.56
C GLN A 201 0.26 -6.12 10.61
N ARG A 202 -0.52 -6.42 11.63
CA ARG A 202 -0.17 -7.42 12.65
C ARG A 202 -0.51 -8.87 12.28
N ASP A 203 -1.19 -9.09 11.16
CA ASP A 203 -1.67 -10.39 10.69
C ASP A 203 -1.85 -10.32 9.17
N LEU A 204 -1.07 -11.10 8.40
CA LEU A 204 -1.09 -11.09 6.93
C LEU A 204 -2.44 -11.58 6.37
N ALA A 205 -2.97 -12.66 6.94
CA ALA A 205 -4.19 -13.32 6.49
C ALA A 205 -5.41 -12.41 6.69
N LYS A 206 -5.51 -11.74 7.84
CA LYS A 206 -6.59 -10.78 8.14
C LYS A 206 -6.38 -9.41 7.49
N GLY A 207 -5.13 -9.06 7.19
CA GLY A 207 -4.73 -7.80 6.58
C GLY A 207 -4.73 -7.86 5.06
N PHE A 208 -3.53 -7.78 4.47
CA PHE A 208 -3.34 -7.69 3.03
C PHE A 208 -4.02 -8.82 2.26
N GLU A 209 -3.89 -10.08 2.68
CA GLU A 209 -4.40 -11.22 1.91
C GLU A 209 -5.93 -11.21 1.82
N ALA A 210 -6.62 -10.90 2.93
CA ALA A 210 -8.08 -10.74 2.92
C ALA A 210 -8.53 -9.56 2.05
N VAL A 211 -7.79 -8.45 2.01
CA VAL A 211 -8.09 -7.32 1.12
C VAL A 211 -7.88 -7.71 -0.33
N GLN A 212 -6.72 -8.29 -0.67
CA GLN A 212 -6.38 -8.69 -2.03
C GLN A 212 -7.37 -9.72 -2.58
N LYS A 213 -7.83 -10.66 -1.74
CA LYS A 213 -8.87 -11.62 -2.12
C LYS A 213 -10.21 -10.95 -2.44
N ARG A 214 -10.59 -9.88 -1.72
CA ARG A 214 -11.80 -9.13 -2.04
C ARG A 214 -11.67 -8.30 -3.32
N LEU A 215 -10.45 -7.91 -3.68
CA LEU A 215 -10.16 -7.18 -4.92
C LEU A 215 -10.13 -8.08 -6.16
N GLU A 216 -10.30 -9.40 -6.00
CA GLU A 216 -10.45 -10.31 -7.14
C GLU A 216 -11.66 -9.89 -8.00
N GLY A 217 -11.40 -9.58 -9.28
CA GLY A 217 -12.43 -9.15 -10.22
C GLY A 217 -12.80 -7.67 -10.16
N GLU A 218 -12.03 -6.83 -9.44
CA GLU A 218 -12.27 -5.39 -9.42
C GLU A 218 -12.19 -4.75 -10.81
N ALA A 219 -12.95 -3.68 -11.03
CA ALA A 219 -12.96 -2.96 -12.31
C ALA A 219 -11.59 -2.36 -12.67
N MET A 220 -10.77 -2.06 -11.66
CA MET A 220 -9.43 -1.49 -11.82
C MET A 220 -8.41 -2.52 -12.36
N ALA A 221 -8.68 -3.82 -12.24
CA ALA A 221 -7.71 -4.89 -12.51
C ALA A 221 -7.11 -4.82 -13.92
N LYS A 222 -7.87 -4.36 -14.93
CA LYS A 222 -7.39 -4.18 -16.32
C LYS A 222 -6.29 -3.11 -16.49
N TYR A 223 -6.09 -2.24 -15.50
CA TYR A 223 -5.06 -1.20 -15.52
C TYR A 223 -3.84 -1.52 -14.66
N LEU A 224 -3.84 -2.65 -13.97
CA LEU A 224 -2.81 -3.02 -12.99
C LEU A 224 -2.06 -4.25 -13.49
N LEU A 225 -0.74 -4.22 -13.33
CA LEU A 225 0.09 -5.40 -13.50
C LEU A 225 1.12 -5.44 -12.37
N THR A 226 1.02 -6.43 -11.48
CA THR A 226 2.02 -6.56 -10.42
C THR A 226 3.19 -7.40 -10.90
N THR A 227 4.37 -6.82 -10.83
CA THR A 227 5.60 -7.37 -11.42
C THR A 227 6.61 -7.85 -10.37
N GLY A 228 6.44 -7.50 -9.10
CA GLY A 228 7.38 -7.90 -8.05
C GLY A 228 6.97 -7.49 -6.65
N GLY A 229 7.91 -7.61 -5.71
CA GLY A 229 7.73 -7.33 -4.29
C GLY A 229 7.88 -8.56 -3.39
N GLY A 230 7.30 -8.52 -2.19
CA GLY A 230 7.49 -9.57 -1.21
C GLY A 230 6.80 -9.30 0.12
N TYR A 231 6.81 -10.33 0.97
CA TYR A 231 6.37 -10.23 2.37
C TYR A 231 7.61 -10.24 3.24
N TYR A 232 7.65 -9.34 4.20
CA TYR A 232 8.75 -9.13 5.12
C TYR A 232 8.22 -8.94 6.53
N PHE A 233 9.10 -9.06 7.50
CA PHE A 233 8.81 -8.72 8.88
C PHE A 233 9.69 -7.54 9.31
N VAL A 234 9.05 -6.49 9.82
CA VAL A 234 9.73 -5.36 10.46
C VAL A 234 9.91 -5.72 11.93
N PRO A 235 11.15 -5.93 12.39
CA PRO A 235 11.39 -6.24 13.79
C PRO A 235 10.98 -5.07 14.70
N PRO A 236 10.67 -5.34 15.98
CA PRO A 236 10.45 -4.28 16.94
C PRO A 236 11.70 -3.38 17.10
N PRO A 237 11.54 -2.15 17.60
CA PRO A 237 12.67 -1.26 17.86
C PRO A 237 13.72 -1.89 18.77
N GLY A 238 15.00 -1.59 18.51
CA GLY A 238 16.15 -2.15 19.23
C GLY A 238 16.78 -3.35 18.53
N ASP A 239 17.68 -4.03 19.23
CA ASP A 239 18.50 -5.14 18.74
C ASP A 239 18.22 -6.48 19.44
N GLU A 240 17.34 -6.50 20.45
CA GLU A 240 17.02 -7.70 21.22
C GLU A 240 16.46 -8.85 20.36
N TRP A 241 15.76 -8.52 19.27
CA TRP A 241 15.26 -9.51 18.32
C TRP A 241 16.39 -10.29 17.62
N ILE A 242 17.59 -9.72 17.50
CA ILE A 242 18.75 -10.37 16.88
C ILE A 242 19.16 -11.60 17.69
N LYS A 243 19.15 -11.49 19.02
CA LYS A 243 19.49 -12.60 19.93
C LYS A 243 18.53 -13.78 19.83
N ALA A 244 17.30 -13.53 19.36
CA ALA A 244 16.30 -14.58 19.17
C ALA A 244 16.45 -15.33 17.83
N LEU A 245 17.27 -14.80 16.90
CA LEU A 245 17.51 -15.39 15.58
C LEU A 245 18.85 -16.12 15.47
N THR A 246 19.72 -16.00 16.47
CA THR A 246 21.03 -16.67 16.59
C THR A 246 20.94 -17.84 17.54
#